data_AF-A0A239LSL0-F1
#
_entry.id   AF-A0A239LSL0-F1
#
_cell.length_a   1.000
_cell.length_b   1.000
_cell.length_c   1.000
_cell.angle_alpha   90.00
_cell.angle_beta   90.00
_cell.angle_gamma   90.00
#
_symmetry.space_group_name_H-M   'P 1'
#
loop_
_entity.id
_entity.type
_entity.pdbx_description
1 polymer ?
#
loop_
_entity_poly.entity_id
_entity_poly.type
_entity_poly.pdbx_seq_one_letter_code
_entity_poly.pdbx_strand_id
1 'polypeptide(L)' 'MTPAAFVRQFKDAAVPLLGDPAKIAARIIDGAERQPAPLRLVLGSDSYEAVTTALRDRLAQVEPQQAVAAQTDADSYA' A
#
# COMPACT_ATOMS: atom_id res chain seq x y z
N MET A 1 -10.32 24.98 5.35
CA MET A 1 -9.75 24.51 6.64
C MET A 1 -8.24 24.43 6.48
N THR A 2 -7.45 24.96 7.42
CA THR A 2 -5.98 24.84 7.34
C THR A 2 -5.51 23.54 8.01
N PRO A 3 -4.35 22.98 7.64
CA PRO A 3 -3.80 21.80 8.30
C PRO A 3 -3.65 21.98 9.82
N ALA A 4 -3.25 23.17 10.26
CA ALA A 4 -3.13 23.51 11.68
C ALA A 4 -4.49 23.53 12.41
N ALA A 5 -5.57 23.95 11.74
CA ALA A 5 -6.92 23.91 12.30
C ALA A 5 -7.42 22.47 12.49
N PHE A 6 -7.10 21.58 11.55
CA PHE A 6 -7.43 20.16 11.63
C PHE A 6 -6.73 19.48 12.81
N VAL A 7 -5.43 19.71 13.01
CA VAL A 7 -4.67 19.12 14.14
C VAL A 7 -5.19 19.60 15.50
N ARG A 8 -5.52 20.89 15.65
CA ARG A 8 -6.03 21.44 16.93
C ARG A 8 -7.37 20.84 17.35
N GLN A 9 -8.18 20.37 16.40
CA GLN A 9 -9.46 19.72 16.67
C GLN A 9 -9.32 18.40 17.45
N PHE A 10 -8.16 17.76 17.37
CA PHE A 10 -7.87 16.49 18.05
C PHE A 10 -7.08 16.66 19.35
N LYS A 11 -6.86 17.90 19.83
CA LYS A 11 -6.05 18.19 21.03
C LYS A 11 -6.58 17.47 22.28
N ASP A 12 -7.90 17.41 22.42
CA ASP A 12 -8.58 16.89 23.62
C ASP A 12 -9.43 15.63 23.33
N ALA A 13 -9.39 15.12 22.10
CA ALA A 13 -10.14 13.95 21.68
C ALA A 13 -9.18 12.78 21.45
N ALA A 14 -9.48 11.62 22.04
CA ALA A 14 -8.82 10.38 21.67
C ALA A 14 -9.13 10.11 20.18
N VAL A 15 -8.14 10.27 19.31
CA VAL A 15 -8.24 9.79 17.93
C VAL A 15 -8.32 8.27 18.03
N PRO A 16 -9.41 7.64 17.57
CA PRO A 16 -9.48 6.18 17.55
C PRO A 16 -8.41 5.67 16.60
N LEU A 17 -7.30 5.21 17.17
CA LEU A 17 -6.29 4.47 16.43
C LEU A 17 -6.88 3.08 16.19
N LEU A 18 -7.15 2.74 14.92
CA LEU A 18 -7.64 1.40 14.56
C LEU A 18 -6.57 0.33 14.83
N GLY A 19 -5.29 0.70 14.77
CA GLY A 19 -4.16 -0.21 14.98
C GLY A 19 -3.69 -0.28 16.43
N ASP A 20 -3.26 -1.47 16.85
CA ASP A 20 -2.56 -1.71 18.12
C ASP A 20 -1.05 -1.47 17.92
N PRO A 21 -0.45 -0.45 18.56
CA PRO A 21 0.96 -0.10 18.37
C PRO A 21 1.93 -1.21 18.78
N ALA A 22 1.60 -2.01 19.80
CA ALA A 22 2.46 -3.09 20.26
C ALA A 22 2.51 -4.22 19.23
N LYS A 23 1.36 -4.57 18.64
CA LYS A 23 1.29 -5.56 17.55
C LYS A 23 2.00 -5.06 16.29
N ILE A 24 1.86 -3.77 15.98
CA ILE A 24 2.57 -3.16 14.86
C ILE A 24 4.09 -3.26 15.04
N ALA A 25 4.61 -2.85 16.19
CA ALA A 25 6.03 -2.91 16.49
C ALA A 25 6.57 -4.35 16.39
N ALA A 26 5.86 -5.33 16.94
CA ALA A 26 6.23 -6.74 16.83
C ALA A 26 6.37 -7.19 15.37
N ARG A 27 5.41 -6.83 14.50
CA ARG A 27 5.48 -7.19 13.07
C ARG A 27 6.62 -6.51 12.31
N ILE A 28 6.99 -5.29 12.70
CA ILE A 28 8.15 -4.59 12.12
C ILE A 28 9.44 -5.34 12.49
N ILE A 29 9.60 -5.71 13.76
CA ILE A 29 10.76 -6.47 14.25
C ILE A 29 10.85 -7.82 13.53
N ASP A 30 9.75 -8.59 13.52
CA ASP A 30 9.65 -9.86 12.79
C ASP A 30 10.04 -9.71 11.31
N GLY A 31 9.67 -8.59 10.68
CA GLY A 31 9.98 -8.30 9.29
C GLY A 31 11.47 -8.04 9.05
N ALA A 32 12.13 -7.33 9.98
CA ALA A 32 13.55 -7.03 9.92
C ALA A 32 14.44 -8.26 10.15
N GLU A 33 13.95 -9.26 10.89
CA GLU A 33 14.66 -10.51 11.16
C GLU A 33 14.61 -11.51 9.99
N ARG A 34 13.72 -11.32 9.00
CA ARG A 34 13.62 -12.19 7.81
C ARG A 34 14.73 -11.92 6.80
N GLN A 35 15.20 -12.97 6.12
CA GLN A 35 16.17 -12.86 5.03
C GLN A 35 15.67 -13.56 3.75
N PRO A 36 15.46 -12.82 2.64
CA PRO A 36 15.55 -11.36 2.55
C PRO A 36 14.40 -10.65 3.30
N ALA A 37 14.67 -9.45 3.82
CA ALA A 37 13.63 -8.62 4.40
C ALA A 37 12.60 -8.22 3.31
N PRO A 38 11.29 -8.13 3.63
CA PRO A 38 10.28 -7.74 2.66
C PRO A 38 10.49 -6.29 2.23
N LEU A 39 10.38 -6.01 0.93
CA LEU A 39 10.48 -4.65 0.40
C LEU A 39 9.35 -3.74 0.89
N ARG A 40 8.16 -4.31 1.16
CA ARG A 40 6.99 -3.60 1.68
C ARG A 40 6.32 -4.43 2.78
N LEU A 41 6.06 -3.80 3.92
CA LEU A 41 5.31 -4.38 5.03
C LEU A 41 4.04 -3.56 5.27
N VAL A 42 2.89 -4.11 4.87
CA VAL A 42 1.59 -3.45 5.08
C VAL A 42 1.05 -3.85 6.46
N LEU A 43 0.63 -2.85 7.24
CA LEU A 43 0.24 -2.99 8.64
C LEU A 43 -1.18 -2.45 8.82
N GLY A 44 -2.11 -3.32 9.22
CA GLY A 44 -3.53 -2.98 9.32
C GLY A 44 -4.33 -3.45 8.10
N SER A 45 -5.58 -3.85 8.33
CA SER A 45 -6.48 -4.36 7.29
C SER A 45 -7.00 -3.26 6.37
N ASP A 46 -7.19 -2.05 6.91
CA ASP A 46 -7.56 -0.84 6.17
C ASP A 46 -6.48 -0.44 5.16
N SER A 47 -5.22 -0.45 5.59
CA SER A 47 -4.06 -0.20 4.73
C SER A 47 -3.92 -1.28 3.66
N TYR A 48 -4.17 -2.54 4.00
CA TYR A 48 -4.18 -3.64 3.02
C TYR A 48 -5.29 -3.45 1.98
N GLU A 49 -6.51 -3.14 2.40
CA GLU A 49 -7.62 -2.89 1.50
C GLU A 49 -7.33 -1.71 0.56
N ALA A 50 -6.90 -0.56 1.10
CA ALA A 50 -6.57 0.62 0.31
C ALA A 50 -5.46 0.36 -0.72
N VAL A 51 -4.37 -0.28 -0.30
CA VAL A 51 -3.24 -0.60 -1.20
C VAL A 51 -3.67 -1.59 -2.27
N THR A 52 -4.37 -2.67 -1.91
CA THR A 52 -4.75 -3.71 -2.88
C THR A 52 -5.80 -3.22 -3.85
N THR A 53 -6.77 -2.40 -3.43
CA THR A 53 -7.74 -1.76 -4.32
C THR A 53 -7.03 -0.88 -5.34
N ALA A 54 -6.15 0.03 -4.91
CA ALA A 54 -5.43 0.90 -5.82
C ALA A 54 -4.54 0.13 -6.82
N LEU A 55 -3.93 -0.98 -6.40
CA LEU A 55 -3.14 -1.83 -7.30
C LEU A 55 -4.01 -2.57 -8.31
N ARG A 56 -5.16 -3.11 -7.89
CA ARG A 56 -6.12 -3.78 -8.77
C ARG A 56 -6.69 -2.80 -9.79
N ASP A 57 -7.04 -1.58 -9.38
CA ASP A 57 -7.57 -0.55 -10.28
C ASP A 57 -6.55 -0.18 -11.36
N ARG A 58 -5.27 -0.01 -10.97
CA ARG A 58 -4.18 0.26 -11.92
C ARG A 58 -3.97 -0.92 -12.87
N LEU A 59 -4.03 -2.14 -12.36
CA LEU A 59 -3.87 -3.33 -13.17
C LEU A 59 -5.02 -3.47 -14.19
N ALA A 60 -6.27 -3.23 -13.77
CA ALA A 60 -7.45 -3.26 -14.63
C ALA A 60 -7.39 -2.23 -15.77
N GLN A 61 -6.67 -1.13 -15.60
CA GLN A 61 -6.43 -0.15 -16.68
C GLN A 61 -5.43 -0.65 -17.73
N VAL A 62 -4.52 -1.56 -17.35
CA VAL A 62 -3.41 -2.01 -18.20
C VAL A 62 -3.70 -3.35 -18.87
N GLU A 63 -4.31 -4.31 -18.17
CA GLU A 63 -4.56 -5.66 -18.70
C GLU A 63 -5.26 -5.70 -20.07
N PRO A 64 -6.28 -4.85 -20.38
CA PRO A 64 -6.92 -4.85 -21.70
C PRO A 64 -6.00 -4.45 -22.85
N GLN A 65 -4.84 -3.84 -22.57
CA GLN A 65 -3.91 -3.34 -23.58
C GLN A 65 -2.96 -4.44 -24.11
N GLN A 66 -3.09 -5.69 -23.63
CA GLN A 66 -2.20 -6.81 -24.01
C GLN A 66 -2.05 -6.98 -25.53
N ALA A 67 -3.17 -6.92 -26.28
CA ALA A 67 -3.13 -7.11 -27.72
C ALA A 67 -2.39 -5.99 -28.46
N VAL A 68 -2.50 -4.75 -27.97
CA VAL A 68 -1.79 -3.59 -28.56
C VAL A 68 -0.31 -3.63 -28.21
N ALA A 69 0.03 -4.02 -26.97
CA ALA A 69 1.43 -4.19 -26.57
C ALA A 69 2.15 -5.23 -27.44
N ALA A 70 1.52 -6.38 -27.71
CA ALA A 70 2.10 -7.45 -28.54
C ALA A 70 2.37 -7.04 -30.00
N GLN A 71 1.66 -6.02 -30.52
CA GLN A 71 1.92 -5.51 -31.87
C GLN A 71 3.23 -4.70 -31.98
N THR A 72 3.88 -4.40 -30.86
CA THR A 72 5.13 -3.64 -30.82
C THR A 72 6.38 -4.50 -30.60
N ASP A 73 6.21 -5.83 -30.55
CA ASP A 73 7.33 -6.76 -30.41
C ASP A 73 8.23 -6.72 -31.66
N ALA A 74 9.54 -6.91 -31.47
CA ALA A 74 10.48 -6.95 -32.58
C ALA A 74 10.39 -8.28 -33.35
N ASP A 75 10.32 -8.21 -34.68
CA ASP A 75 10.19 -9.39 -35.57
C ASP A 75 11.36 -10.42 -35.46
N SER A 76 12.45 -10.06 -34.80
CA SER A 76 13.74 -10.77 -34.86
C SER A 76 14.21 -11.42 -33.54
N TYR A 77 13.36 -11.48 -32.51
CA TYR A 77 13.63 -12.20 -31.25
C TYR A 77 12.63 -13.34 -30.96
N ALA A 78 12.06 -13.95 -32.01
CA ALA A 78 11.24 -15.14 -31.92
C ALA A 78 12.07 -16.43 -31.80
#